data_AF-A0A154PFJ0-F1
#
_entry.id   AF-A0A154PFJ0-F1
#
_cell.length_a   1.000
_cell.length_b   1.000
_cell.length_c   1.000
_cell.angle_alpha   90.00
_cell.angle_beta   90.00
_cell.angle_gamma   90.00
#
_symmetry.space_group_name_H-M   'P 1'
#
loop_
_entity.id
_entity.type
_entity.pdbx_description
1 polymer ?
#
loop_
_entity_poly.entity_id
_entity_poly.type
_entity_poly.pdbx_seq_one_letter_code
_entity_poly.pdbx_strand_id
1 'polypeptide(L)'
;MESILSAIWKRQITSAKMFRKMPEVLPIQTHIHLITSSMVHLVHQMQYFFLFEVIECSWDAFAKQLGQALSLDDIITAHSYFIDTIRRGTFLDEKSQELMDHLRSVYGPILDLQNLEETFLQIATQEYEMRLKENSSLDTTFPASTRLDLADIIDAKANKRQPAFLKYLNTLSIQLRLLSRTYQDRVKKFLIMLASAEDVSLQLLSVRLDFNEYYKSKDNRLVAPLTYLHRR
;
A
#
# COMPACT_ATOMS: atom_id res chain seq x y z
N MET A 1 -6.76 6.04 2.58
CA MET A 1 -5.65 5.17 2.12
C MET A 1 -4.39 5.43 2.92
N GLU A 2 -3.88 6.66 2.99
CA GLU A 2 -2.70 7.00 3.80
C GLU A 2 -2.89 6.68 5.30
N SER A 3 -4.04 7.04 5.89
CA SER A 3 -4.36 6.68 7.28
C SER A 3 -4.34 5.16 7.54
N ILE A 4 -4.84 4.37 6.59
CA ILE A 4 -4.87 2.90 6.64
C ILE A 4 -3.44 2.35 6.60
N LEU A 5 -2.63 2.82 5.65
CA LEU A 5 -1.24 2.39 5.51
C LEU A 5 -0.40 2.80 6.74
N SER A 6 -0.63 3.99 7.29
CA SER A 6 -0.02 4.43 8.54
C SER A 6 -0.42 3.55 9.73
N ALA A 7 -1.67 3.12 9.80
CA ALA A 7 -2.15 2.19 10.83
C ALA A 7 -1.47 0.82 10.69
N ILE A 8 -1.40 0.26 9.48
CA ILE A 8 -0.69 -0.99 9.18
C ILE A 8 0.78 -0.88 9.60
N TRP A 9 1.46 0.19 9.19
CA TRP A 9 2.87 0.40 9.52
C TRP A 9 3.10 0.48 11.04
N LYS A 10 2.24 1.22 11.76
CA LYS A 10 2.29 1.29 13.23
C LYS A 10 2.13 -0.10 13.86
N ARG A 11 1.13 -0.88 13.41
CA ARG A 11 0.88 -2.23 13.93
C ARG A 11 2.06 -3.17 13.68
N GLN A 12 2.62 -3.13 12.47
CA GLN A 12 3.81 -3.92 12.12
C GLN A 12 5.02 -3.62 13.01
N ILE A 13 5.25 -2.34 13.34
CA ILE A 13 6.34 -1.93 14.24
C ILE A 13 6.07 -2.42 15.67
N THR A 14 4.85 -2.25 16.18
CA THR A 14 4.50 -2.67 17.54
C THR A 14 4.57 -4.19 17.74
N SER A 15 4.20 -4.96 16.72
CA SER A 15 4.19 -6.42 16.75
C SER A 15 5.55 -7.08 16.47
N ALA A 16 6.53 -6.32 15.97
CA ALA A 16 7.86 -6.84 15.63
C ALA A 16 8.58 -7.55 16.79
N LYS A 17 8.38 -7.09 18.04
CA LYS A 17 8.96 -7.76 19.21
C LYS A 17 8.34 -9.13 19.48
N MET A 18 7.05 -9.29 19.24
CA MET A 18 6.35 -10.57 19.40
C MET A 18 6.81 -11.56 18.33
N PHE A 19 6.91 -11.12 17.08
CA PHE A 19 7.30 -11.97 15.96
C PHE A 19 8.74 -12.45 15.99
N ARG A 20 9.66 -11.76 16.68
CA ARG A 20 11.03 -12.27 16.92
C ARG A 20 11.06 -13.62 17.65
N LYS A 21 10.03 -13.91 18.45
CA LYS A 21 9.90 -15.19 19.17
C LYS A 21 9.22 -16.29 18.34
N MET A 22 8.78 -15.98 17.12
CA MET A 22 8.09 -16.90 16.21
C MET A 22 8.75 -16.84 14.81
N PRO A 23 9.83 -17.59 14.58
CA PRO A 23 10.61 -17.49 13.34
C PRO A 23 9.80 -17.86 12.09
N GLU A 24 8.80 -18.76 12.20
CA GLU A 24 7.91 -19.12 11.09
C GLU A 24 7.07 -17.96 10.53
N VAL A 25 6.87 -16.89 11.32
CA VAL A 25 6.04 -15.74 10.96
C VAL A 25 6.84 -14.65 10.22
N LEU A 26 8.17 -14.61 10.41
CA LEU A 26 9.05 -13.57 9.86
C LEU A 26 9.00 -13.44 8.32
N PRO A 27 8.97 -14.54 7.52
CA PRO A 27 8.89 -14.43 6.07
C PRO A 27 7.61 -13.73 5.61
N ILE A 28 6.49 -14.03 6.29
CA ILE A 28 5.19 -13.42 6.01
C ILE A 28 5.21 -11.94 6.38
N GLN A 29 5.72 -11.61 7.57
CA GLN A 29 5.84 -10.22 7.99
C GLN A 29 6.66 -9.39 6.99
N THR A 30 7.81 -9.94 6.55
CA THR A 30 8.67 -9.29 5.55
C THR A 30 7.94 -9.08 4.22
N HIS A 31 7.12 -10.06 3.80
CA HIS A 31 6.31 -9.94 2.60
C HIS A 31 5.25 -8.84 2.71
N ILE A 32 4.55 -8.75 3.85
CA ILE A 32 3.56 -7.68 4.11
C ILE A 32 4.26 -6.32 4.12
N HIS A 33 5.42 -6.20 4.78
CA HIS A 33 6.23 -4.97 4.79
C HIS A 33 6.58 -4.49 3.38
N LEU A 34 7.03 -5.41 2.52
CA LEU A 34 7.39 -5.09 1.14
C LEU A 34 6.20 -4.56 0.35
N ILE A 35 5.04 -5.21 0.45
CA ILE A 35 3.80 -4.76 -0.21
C ILE A 35 3.39 -3.38 0.34
N THR A 36 3.40 -3.22 1.67
CA THR A 36 3.02 -1.98 2.35
C THR A 36 3.89 -0.82 1.88
N SER A 37 5.22 -1.02 1.83
CA SER A 37 6.16 0.00 1.35
C SER A 37 5.88 0.42 -0.09
N SER A 38 5.53 -0.53 -0.96
CA SER A 38 5.17 -0.23 -2.35
C SER A 38 3.88 0.59 -2.44
N MET A 39 2.86 0.23 -1.66
CA MET A 39 1.58 0.95 -1.59
C MET A 39 1.75 2.36 -1.02
N VAL A 40 2.57 2.53 0.03
CA VAL A 40 2.91 3.82 0.62
C VAL A 40 3.58 4.73 -0.40
N HIS A 41 4.56 4.21 -1.16
CA HIS A 41 5.22 4.97 -2.19
C HIS A 41 4.23 5.52 -3.21
N LEU A 42 3.35 4.66 -3.75
CA LEU A 42 2.33 5.08 -4.72
C LEU A 42 1.41 6.16 -4.13
N VAL A 43 0.86 5.94 -2.94
CA VAL A 43 -0.09 6.88 -2.32
C VAL A 43 0.57 8.24 -2.06
N HIS A 44 1.80 8.25 -1.55
CA HIS A 44 2.53 9.50 -1.34
C HIS A 44 2.81 10.23 -2.65
N GLN A 45 3.31 9.54 -3.69
CA GLN A 45 3.57 10.19 -4.98
C GLN A 45 2.30 10.78 -5.61
N MET A 46 1.16 10.08 -5.49
CA MET A 46 -0.13 10.62 -5.94
C MET A 46 -0.58 11.83 -5.11
N GLN A 47 -0.41 11.81 -3.78
CA GLN A 47 -0.70 12.97 -2.93
C GLN A 47 0.20 14.16 -3.27
N TYR A 48 1.49 13.93 -3.51
CA TYR A 48 2.43 14.97 -3.93
C TYR A 48 2.01 15.60 -5.25
N PHE A 49 1.64 14.79 -6.23
CA PHE A 49 1.14 15.27 -7.52
C PHE A 49 -0.09 16.17 -7.35
N PHE A 50 -1.12 15.70 -6.63
CA PHE A 50 -2.35 16.49 -6.46
C PHE A 50 -2.12 17.79 -5.68
N LEU A 51 -1.38 17.74 -4.56
CA LEU A 51 -1.20 18.90 -3.71
C LEU A 51 -0.25 19.94 -4.31
N PHE A 52 0.92 19.51 -4.80
CA PHE A 52 1.97 20.43 -5.20
C PHE A 52 1.99 20.71 -6.70
N GLU A 53 1.74 19.72 -7.56
CA GLU A 53 1.82 19.94 -9.00
C GLU A 53 0.52 20.51 -9.57
N VAL A 54 -0.63 20.10 -9.02
CA VAL A 54 -1.94 20.55 -9.49
C VAL A 54 -2.45 21.73 -8.65
N ILE A 55 -2.67 21.56 -7.35
CA ILE A 55 -3.33 22.56 -6.51
C ILE A 55 -2.43 23.80 -6.31
N GLU A 56 -1.18 23.62 -5.89
CA GLU A 56 -0.29 24.77 -5.63
C GLU A 56 0.02 25.57 -6.92
N CYS A 57 0.33 24.89 -8.04
CA CYS A 57 0.59 25.56 -9.32
C CYS A 57 -0.66 26.31 -9.84
N SER A 58 -1.84 25.71 -9.72
CA SER A 58 -3.09 26.37 -10.13
C SER A 58 -3.42 27.55 -9.20
N TRP A 59 -3.12 27.43 -7.91
CA TRP A 59 -3.30 28.51 -6.94
C TRP A 59 -2.36 29.70 -7.23
N ASP A 60 -1.08 29.46 -7.50
CA ASP A 60 -0.13 30.52 -7.88
C ASP A 60 -0.58 31.25 -9.15
N ALA A 61 -1.07 30.51 -10.15
CA ALA A 61 -1.64 31.10 -11.36
C ALA A 61 -2.89 31.95 -11.06
N PHE A 62 -3.80 31.44 -10.22
CA PHE A 62 -5.01 32.16 -9.82
C PHE A 62 -4.70 33.42 -9.00
N ALA A 63 -3.78 33.35 -8.05
CA ALA A 63 -3.36 34.48 -7.21
C ALA A 63 -2.76 35.62 -8.06
N LYS A 64 -1.96 35.28 -9.08
CA LYS A 64 -1.43 36.26 -10.04
C LYS A 64 -2.53 36.92 -10.87
N GLN A 65 -3.49 36.14 -11.36
CA GLN A 65 -4.64 36.66 -12.11
C GLN A 65 -5.53 37.55 -11.25
N LEU A 66 -5.73 37.18 -9.98
CA LEU A 66 -6.50 37.98 -9.02
C LEU A 66 -5.83 39.32 -8.71
N GLY A 67 -4.50 39.35 -8.61
CA GLY A 67 -3.74 40.58 -8.42
C GLY A 67 -3.76 41.53 -9.62
N GLN A 68 -4.08 41.03 -10.81
CA GLN A 68 -4.16 41.79 -12.06
C GLN A 68 -5.60 42.13 -12.47
N ALA A 69 -6.60 41.61 -11.77
CA ALA A 69 -8.00 41.78 -12.10
C ALA A 69 -8.46 43.22 -11.84
N LEU A 70 -9.13 43.82 -12.83
CA LEU A 70 -9.68 45.18 -12.75
C LEU A 70 -11.20 45.17 -12.58
N SER A 71 -11.86 44.09 -13.02
CA SER A 71 -13.31 43.91 -12.95
C SER A 71 -13.71 42.63 -12.21
N LEU A 72 -14.96 42.57 -11.76
CA LEU A 72 -15.53 41.36 -11.18
C LEU A 72 -15.59 40.21 -12.20
N ASP A 73 -15.81 40.52 -13.48
CA ASP A 73 -15.86 39.51 -14.54
C ASP A 73 -14.49 38.85 -14.76
N ASP A 74 -13.40 39.60 -14.61
CA ASP A 74 -12.04 39.05 -14.63
C ASP A 74 -11.83 38.05 -13.48
N ILE A 75 -12.35 38.38 -12.29
CA ILE A 75 -12.29 37.50 -11.11
C ILE A 75 -13.09 36.22 -11.34
N ILE A 76 -14.31 36.32 -11.87
CA ILE A 76 -15.16 35.17 -12.17
C ILE A 76 -14.51 34.27 -13.23
N THR A 77 -13.89 34.86 -14.25
CA THR A 77 -13.21 34.14 -15.32
C THR A 77 -11.96 33.41 -14.79
N ALA A 78 -11.11 34.09 -14.00
CA ALA A 78 -9.94 33.51 -13.36
C ALA A 78 -10.31 32.35 -12.42
N HIS A 79 -11.37 32.53 -11.64
CA HIS A 79 -11.87 31.51 -10.71
C HIS A 79 -12.43 30.28 -11.47
N SER A 80 -13.19 30.50 -12.53
CA SER A 80 -13.71 29.41 -13.37
C SER A 80 -12.57 28.62 -14.01
N TYR A 81 -11.55 29.33 -14.53
CA TYR A 81 -10.35 28.72 -15.08
C TYR A 81 -9.56 27.92 -14.03
N PHE A 82 -9.42 28.44 -12.82
CA PHE A 82 -8.79 27.75 -11.69
C PHE A 82 -9.50 26.43 -11.37
N ILE A 83 -10.83 26.45 -11.20
CA ILE A 83 -11.62 25.25 -10.92
C ILE A 83 -11.51 24.24 -12.06
N ASP A 84 -11.63 24.66 -13.31
CA ASP A 84 -11.53 23.76 -14.46
C ASP A 84 -10.14 23.12 -14.56
N THR A 85 -9.09 23.86 -14.22
CA THR A 85 -7.71 23.36 -14.20
C THR A 85 -7.51 22.33 -13.09
N ILE A 86 -8.02 22.60 -11.88
CA ILE A 86 -8.00 21.60 -10.79
C ILE A 86 -8.81 20.37 -11.21
N ARG A 87 -10.01 20.54 -11.76
CA ARG A 87 -10.88 19.42 -12.15
C ARG A 87 -10.18 18.48 -13.13
N ARG A 88 -9.49 19.04 -14.13
CA ARG A 88 -8.67 18.26 -15.08
C ARG A 88 -7.46 17.62 -14.40
N GLY A 89 -6.71 18.38 -13.60
CA GLY A 89 -5.49 17.90 -12.94
C GLY A 89 -5.74 16.83 -11.88
N THR A 90 -6.91 16.82 -11.24
CA THR A 90 -7.30 15.80 -10.25
C THR A 90 -8.10 14.64 -10.86
N PHE A 91 -8.15 14.53 -12.19
CA PHE A 91 -8.86 13.46 -12.92
C PHE A 91 -10.38 13.42 -12.70
N LEU A 92 -10.99 14.56 -12.40
CA LEU A 92 -12.43 14.70 -12.17
C LEU A 92 -13.18 15.18 -13.43
N ASP A 93 -12.50 15.29 -14.56
CA ASP A 93 -13.09 15.61 -15.85
C ASP A 93 -13.56 14.35 -16.59
N GLU A 94 -14.48 14.53 -17.54
CA GLU A 94 -15.09 13.42 -18.30
C GLU A 94 -14.08 12.63 -19.11
N LYS A 95 -12.98 13.27 -19.56
CA LYS A 95 -11.95 12.61 -20.36
C LYS A 95 -11.00 11.75 -19.51
N SER A 96 -10.85 12.07 -18.23
CA SER A 96 -9.95 11.33 -17.31
C SER A 96 -10.69 10.35 -16.40
N GLN A 97 -11.99 10.12 -16.60
CA GLN A 97 -12.76 9.17 -15.77
C GLN A 97 -12.15 7.77 -15.79
N GLU A 98 -11.70 7.29 -16.95
CA GLU A 98 -11.03 5.99 -17.04
C GLU A 98 -9.77 5.93 -16.16
N LEU A 99 -9.00 7.02 -16.10
CA LEU A 99 -7.78 7.09 -15.30
C LEU A 99 -8.10 7.12 -13.80
N MET A 100 -9.15 7.86 -13.42
CA MET A 100 -9.64 7.89 -12.04
C MET A 100 -10.19 6.51 -11.61
N ASP A 101 -10.87 5.79 -12.49
CA ASP A 101 -11.37 4.45 -12.18
C ASP A 101 -10.22 3.44 -12.03
N HIS A 102 -9.15 3.56 -12.83
CA HIS A 102 -7.95 2.78 -12.63
C HIS A 102 -7.24 3.12 -11.31
N LEU A 103 -7.14 4.40 -10.95
CA LEU A 103 -6.58 4.82 -9.67
C LEU A 103 -7.41 4.28 -8.49
N ARG A 104 -8.74 4.32 -8.57
CA ARG A 104 -9.65 3.69 -7.58
C ARG A 104 -9.45 2.19 -7.52
N SER A 105 -9.28 1.54 -8.67
CA SER A 105 -8.99 0.11 -8.74
C SER A 105 -7.69 -0.24 -8.01
N VAL A 106 -6.65 0.60 -8.09
CA VAL A 106 -5.39 0.38 -7.35
C VAL A 106 -5.58 0.46 -5.84
N TYR A 107 -6.57 1.20 -5.34
CA TYR A 107 -6.88 1.28 -3.92
C TYR A 107 -7.58 0.03 -3.35
N GLY A 108 -8.28 -0.76 -4.17
CA GLY A 108 -8.93 -1.99 -3.73
C GLY A 108 -7.98 -2.96 -3.00
N PRO A 109 -6.85 -3.35 -3.61
CA PRO A 109 -5.84 -4.20 -2.96
C PRO A 109 -5.25 -3.62 -1.67
N ILE A 110 -5.29 -2.31 -1.46
CA ILE A 110 -4.83 -1.69 -0.21
C ILE A 110 -5.80 -2.04 0.94
N LEU A 111 -7.09 -2.02 0.67
CA LEU A 111 -8.13 -2.43 1.63
C LEU A 111 -8.04 -3.93 1.91
N ASP A 112 -7.82 -4.74 0.87
CA ASP A 112 -7.64 -6.18 1.04
C ASP A 112 -6.39 -6.50 1.87
N LEU A 113 -5.29 -5.75 1.70
CA LEU A 113 -4.11 -5.86 2.54
C LEU A 113 -4.43 -5.58 4.01
N GLN A 114 -5.21 -4.54 4.29
CA GLN A 114 -5.62 -4.20 5.66
C GLN A 114 -6.35 -5.36 6.31
N ASN A 115 -7.34 -5.94 5.62
CA ASN A 115 -8.14 -7.04 6.16
C ASN A 115 -7.28 -8.29 6.43
N LEU A 116 -6.37 -8.61 5.51
CA LEU A 116 -5.44 -9.74 5.66
C LEU A 116 -4.46 -9.51 6.82
N GLU A 117 -3.94 -8.29 6.97
CA GLU A 117 -3.02 -7.92 8.04
C GLU A 117 -3.69 -7.96 9.41
N GLU A 118 -4.93 -7.47 9.52
CA GLU A 118 -5.71 -7.51 10.76
C GLU A 118 -5.99 -8.95 11.19
N THR A 119 -6.44 -9.79 10.26
CA THR A 119 -6.70 -11.22 10.52
C THR A 119 -5.43 -11.95 10.93
N PHE A 120 -4.33 -11.68 10.22
CA PHE A 120 -3.02 -12.25 10.52
C PHE A 120 -2.53 -11.84 11.91
N LEU A 121 -2.61 -10.57 12.26
CA LEU A 121 -2.19 -10.07 13.56
C LEU A 121 -3.01 -10.68 14.69
N GLN A 122 -4.32 -10.80 14.52
CA GLN A 122 -5.20 -11.43 15.51
C GLN A 122 -4.79 -12.88 15.76
N ILE A 123 -4.65 -13.68 14.70
CA ILE A 123 -4.29 -15.10 14.81
C ILE A 123 -2.87 -15.26 15.37
N ALA A 124 -1.92 -14.46 14.92
CA ALA A 124 -0.54 -14.55 15.40
C ALA A 124 -0.39 -14.09 16.86
N THR A 125 -1.16 -13.08 17.29
CA THR A 125 -1.17 -12.65 18.70
C THR A 125 -1.80 -13.70 19.60
N GLN A 126 -2.90 -14.33 19.17
CA GLN A 126 -3.52 -15.44 19.91
C GLN A 126 -2.57 -16.63 20.07
N GLU A 127 -1.89 -17.04 19.00
CA GLU A 127 -0.91 -18.12 19.05
C GLU A 127 0.28 -17.77 19.96
N TYR A 128 0.74 -16.51 19.93
CA TYR A 128 1.80 -16.02 20.81
C TYR A 128 1.40 -16.04 22.30
N GLU A 129 0.21 -15.55 22.64
CA GLU A 129 -0.31 -15.56 24.01
C GLU A 129 -0.47 -16.97 24.57
N MET A 130 -0.90 -17.91 23.72
CA MET A 130 -1.05 -19.31 24.11
C MET A 130 0.30 -19.96 24.41
N ARG A 131 1.34 -19.74 23.58
CA ARG A 131 2.70 -20.23 23.86
C ARG A 131 3.28 -19.61 25.14
N LEU A 132 2.94 -18.36 25.43
CA LEU A 132 3.35 -17.69 26.66
C LEU A 132 2.72 -18.32 27.90
N LYS A 133 1.42 -18.66 27.85
CA LYS A 133 0.69 -19.34 28.93
C LYS A 133 1.19 -20.76 29.16
N GLU A 134 1.53 -21.48 28.09
CA GLU A 134 2.10 -22.82 28.18
C GLU A 134 3.46 -22.78 28.89
N ASN A 135 4.35 -21.87 28.49
CA ASN A 135 5.66 -21.72 29.13
C ASN A 135 5.57 -21.29 30.60
N SER A 136 4.68 -20.35 30.95
CA SER A 136 4.51 -19.93 32.35
C SER A 136 3.88 -21.02 33.23
N SER A 137 3.00 -21.85 32.68
CA SER A 137 2.35 -22.96 33.42
C SER A 137 3.32 -24.09 33.78
N LEU A 138 4.39 -24.27 33.00
CA LEU A 138 5.46 -25.24 33.27
C LEU A 138 6.38 -24.79 34.41
N ASP A 139 6.53 -23.48 34.63
CA ASP A 139 7.45 -22.90 35.61
C ASP A 139 6.85 -22.78 37.02
N THR A 140 5.53 -22.62 37.19
CA THR A 140 4.98 -22.15 38.48
C THR A 140 4.36 -23.18 39.43
N THR A 141 3.98 -24.41 39.05
CA THR A 141 2.91 -25.06 39.86
C THR A 141 2.92 -26.58 40.11
N PHE A 142 3.88 -27.40 39.65
CA PHE A 142 3.70 -28.87 39.80
C PHE A 142 4.91 -29.66 40.35
N PRO A 143 4.68 -30.66 41.23
CA PRO A 143 5.71 -31.61 41.63
C PRO A 143 6.19 -32.43 40.43
N ALA A 144 7.44 -32.89 40.46
CA ALA A 144 8.16 -33.47 39.32
C ALA A 144 7.43 -34.63 38.60
N SER A 145 6.58 -35.38 39.32
CA SER A 145 5.78 -36.48 38.76
C SER A 145 4.59 -36.02 37.91
N THR A 146 3.87 -34.97 38.32
CA THR A 146 2.73 -34.43 37.56
C THR A 146 3.17 -33.52 36.41
N ARG A 147 4.42 -33.05 36.45
CA ARG A 147 5.04 -32.23 35.40
C ARG A 147 5.21 -32.98 34.08
N LEU A 148 5.52 -34.29 34.11
CA LEU A 148 5.63 -35.11 32.89
C LEU A 148 4.26 -35.30 32.23
N ASP A 149 3.24 -35.70 32.98
CA ASP A 149 1.90 -35.95 32.42
C ASP A 149 1.27 -34.68 31.82
N LEU A 150 1.48 -33.52 32.45
CA LEU A 150 1.02 -32.23 31.93
C LEU A 150 1.83 -31.76 30.72
N ALA A 151 3.15 -31.98 30.71
CA ALA A 151 3.99 -31.69 29.56
C ALA A 151 3.58 -32.53 28.35
N ASP A 152 3.28 -33.82 28.52
CA ASP A 152 2.84 -34.71 27.44
C ASP A 152 1.47 -34.27 26.86
N ILE A 153 0.55 -33.78 27.70
CA ILE A 153 -0.75 -33.25 27.25
C ILE A 153 -0.59 -31.91 26.53
N ILE A 154 0.29 -31.04 27.01
CA ILE A 154 0.61 -29.74 26.38
C ILE A 154 1.31 -29.98 25.04
N ASP A 155 2.30 -30.87 24.98
CA ASP A 155 3.02 -31.25 23.77
C ASP A 155 2.10 -31.92 22.75
N ALA A 156 1.16 -32.77 23.19
CA ALA A 156 0.16 -33.36 22.29
C ALA A 156 -0.80 -32.30 21.69
N LYS A 157 -1.15 -31.25 22.44
CA LYS A 157 -1.97 -30.13 21.94
C LYS A 157 -1.16 -29.20 21.04
N ALA A 158 0.10 -28.90 21.39
CA ALA A 158 1.01 -28.11 20.58
C ALA A 158 1.31 -28.81 19.24
N ASN A 159 1.56 -30.13 19.25
CA ASN A 159 1.81 -30.94 18.05
C ASN A 159 0.61 -30.99 17.08
N LYS A 160 -0.63 -30.78 17.55
CA LYS A 160 -1.80 -30.66 16.67
C LYS A 160 -2.06 -29.24 16.18
N ARG A 161 -1.72 -28.22 16.99
CA ARG A 161 -1.94 -26.80 16.67
C ARG A 161 -0.89 -26.23 15.72
N GLN A 162 0.38 -26.53 15.94
CA GLN A 162 1.49 -26.05 15.13
C GLN A 162 1.33 -26.38 13.64
N PRO A 163 0.93 -27.60 13.21
CA PRO A 163 0.69 -27.87 11.79
C PRO A 163 -0.53 -27.12 11.23
N ALA A 164 -1.57 -26.88 12.04
CA ALA A 164 -2.73 -26.08 11.62
C ALA A 164 -2.34 -24.60 11.41
N PHE A 165 -1.53 -24.05 12.30
CA PHE A 165 -0.97 -22.70 12.17
C PHE A 165 -0.06 -22.58 10.95
N LEU A 166 0.85 -23.53 10.73
CA LEU A 166 1.70 -23.56 9.53
C LEU A 166 0.88 -23.67 8.23
N LYS A 167 -0.20 -24.47 8.23
CA LYS A 167 -1.12 -24.55 7.10
C LYS A 167 -1.78 -23.19 6.83
N TYR A 168 -2.23 -22.49 7.87
CA TYR A 168 -2.76 -21.13 7.75
C TYR A 168 -1.73 -20.14 7.19
N LEU A 169 -0.50 -20.16 7.72
CA LEU A 169 0.60 -19.31 7.24
C LEU A 169 0.89 -19.56 5.75
N ASN A 170 0.87 -20.81 5.30
CA ASN A 170 1.03 -21.16 3.89
C ASN A 170 -0.12 -20.61 3.03
N THR A 171 -1.37 -20.76 3.48
CA THR A 171 -2.55 -20.17 2.79
C THR A 171 -2.43 -18.65 2.69
N LEU A 172 -2.04 -17.99 3.78
CA LEU A 172 -1.86 -16.55 3.83
C LEU A 172 -0.72 -16.08 2.91
N SER A 173 0.40 -16.82 2.85
CA SER A 173 1.50 -16.51 1.92
C SER A 173 1.05 -16.56 0.46
N ILE A 174 0.19 -17.51 0.10
CA ILE A 174 -0.40 -17.60 -1.25
C ILE A 174 -1.33 -16.41 -1.51
N GLN A 175 -2.19 -16.06 -0.55
CA GLN A 175 -3.08 -14.91 -0.65
C GLN A 175 -2.31 -13.60 -0.82
N LEU A 176 -1.26 -13.38 -0.03
CA LEU A 176 -0.39 -12.20 -0.14
C LEU A 176 0.32 -12.14 -1.48
N ARG A 177 0.79 -13.28 -2.01
CA ARG A 177 1.39 -13.32 -3.34
C ARG A 177 0.40 -12.97 -4.44
N LEU A 178 -0.84 -13.46 -4.35
CA LEU A 178 -1.92 -13.12 -5.28
C LEU A 178 -2.29 -11.64 -5.18
N LEU A 179 -2.37 -11.11 -3.96
CA LEU A 179 -2.63 -9.70 -3.71
C LEU A 179 -1.53 -8.82 -4.32
N SER A 180 -0.26 -9.16 -4.07
CA SER A 180 0.90 -8.46 -4.60
C SER A 180 0.88 -8.43 -6.13
N ARG A 181 0.55 -9.55 -6.79
CA ARG A 181 0.41 -9.62 -8.25
C ARG A 181 -0.74 -8.75 -8.74
N THR A 182 -1.92 -8.87 -8.13
CA THR A 182 -3.11 -8.06 -8.48
C THR A 182 -2.81 -6.57 -8.35
N TYR A 183 -2.15 -6.15 -7.27
CA TYR A 183 -1.73 -4.77 -7.07
C TYR A 183 -0.74 -4.32 -8.16
N GLN A 184 0.31 -5.11 -8.41
CA GLN A 184 1.31 -4.80 -9.44
C GLN A 184 0.67 -4.67 -10.83
N ASP A 185 -0.26 -5.54 -11.20
CA ASP A 185 -0.92 -5.50 -12.50
C ASP A 185 -1.83 -4.27 -12.65
N ARG A 186 -2.52 -3.88 -11.57
CA ARG A 186 -3.32 -2.63 -11.57
C ARG A 186 -2.45 -1.40 -11.68
N VAL A 187 -1.32 -1.35 -10.94
CA VAL A 187 -0.35 -0.25 -11.03
C VAL A 187 0.27 -0.17 -12.42
N LYS A 188 0.68 -1.29 -13.02
CA LYS A 188 1.22 -1.32 -14.39
C LYS A 188 0.25 -0.74 -15.41
N LYS A 189 -1.02 -1.16 -15.37
CA LYS A 189 -2.05 -0.62 -16.28
C LYS A 189 -2.20 0.89 -16.10
N PHE A 190 -2.22 1.35 -14.85
CA PHE A 190 -2.28 2.78 -14.53
C PHE A 190 -1.06 3.55 -15.07
N LEU A 191 0.15 3.02 -14.92
CA LEU A 191 1.39 3.62 -15.44
C LEU A 191 1.40 3.72 -16.97
N ILE A 192 0.92 2.67 -17.66
CA ILE A 192 0.81 2.66 -19.13
C ILE A 192 -0.18 3.74 -19.60
N MET A 193 -1.32 3.89 -18.92
CA MET A 193 -2.29 4.94 -19.23
C MET A 193 -1.71 6.33 -19.02
N LEU A 194 -0.99 6.56 -17.92
CA LEU A 194 -0.30 7.82 -17.66
C LEU A 194 0.78 8.14 -18.70
N ALA A 195 1.56 7.13 -19.12
CA ALA A 195 2.59 7.30 -20.13
C ALA A 195 2.01 7.57 -21.53
N SER A 196 0.80 7.09 -21.80
CA SER A 196 0.09 7.30 -23.07
C SER A 196 -0.71 8.60 -23.11
N ALA A 197 -0.84 9.30 -21.98
CA ALA A 197 -1.57 10.56 -21.91
C ALA A 197 -0.86 11.67 -22.69
N GLU A 198 -1.62 12.58 -23.29
CA GLU A 198 -1.07 13.71 -24.05
C GLU A 198 -0.38 14.76 -23.17
N ASP A 199 -0.78 14.85 -21.89
CA ASP A 199 -0.22 15.81 -20.93
C ASP A 199 1.17 15.37 -20.44
N VAL A 200 2.15 16.25 -20.64
CA VAL A 200 3.54 16.05 -20.21
C VAL A 200 3.63 15.85 -18.69
N SER A 201 2.79 16.52 -17.91
CA SER A 201 2.77 16.41 -16.44
C SER A 201 2.42 14.98 -16.00
N LEU A 202 1.51 14.32 -16.72
CA LEU A 202 1.11 12.94 -16.46
C LEU A 202 2.16 11.93 -16.90
N GLN A 203 2.86 12.21 -17.99
CA GLN A 203 4.02 11.41 -18.41
C GLN A 203 5.15 11.48 -17.38
N LEU A 204 5.45 12.68 -16.86
CA LEU A 204 6.43 12.89 -15.80
C LEU A 204 6.01 12.19 -14.49
N LEU A 205 4.72 12.22 -14.16
CA LEU A 205 4.18 11.46 -13.04
C LEU A 205 4.41 9.95 -13.21
N SER A 206 4.19 9.40 -14.41
CA SER A 206 4.48 7.98 -14.70
C SER A 206 5.95 7.63 -14.40
N VAL A 207 6.89 8.49 -14.80
CA VAL A 207 8.32 8.32 -14.50
C VAL A 207 8.59 8.38 -12.99
N ARG A 208 7.96 9.30 -12.26
CA ARG A 208 8.15 9.44 -10.80
C ARG A 208 7.61 8.22 -10.05
N LEU A 209 6.46 7.68 -10.48
CA LEU A 209 5.84 6.51 -9.89
C LEU A 209 6.64 5.22 -10.14
N ASP A 210 7.42 5.15 -11.22
CA ASP A 210 8.34 4.04 -11.50
C ASP A 210 9.81 4.48 -11.48
N PHE A 211 10.18 5.38 -10.56
CA PHE A 211 11.55 5.88 -10.47
C PHE A 211 12.59 4.75 -10.24
N ASN A 212 12.17 3.66 -9.58
CA ASN A 212 13.01 2.50 -9.32
C ASN A 212 13.05 1.50 -10.50
N GLU A 213 12.39 1.79 -11.63
CA GLU A 213 12.22 0.88 -12.78
C GLU A 213 11.70 -0.52 -12.42
N TYR A 214 11.04 -0.63 -11.26
CA TYR A 214 10.56 -1.90 -10.73
C TYR A 214 9.43 -2.48 -11.60
N TYR A 215 8.65 -1.61 -12.23
CA TYR A 215 7.58 -2.00 -13.13
C TYR A 215 8.07 -2.11 -14.58
N LYS A 216 8.93 -1.19 -15.02
CA LYS A 216 9.57 -1.19 -16.35
C LYS A 216 10.44 -2.42 -16.60
N SER A 217 11.18 -2.91 -15.61
CA SER A 217 11.94 -4.17 -15.71
C SER A 217 11.06 -5.41 -15.96
N LYS A 218 9.75 -5.32 -15.70
CA LYS A 218 8.78 -6.40 -15.86
C LYS A 218 7.87 -6.26 -17.08
N ASP A 219 7.91 -5.13 -17.78
CA ASP A 219 7.14 -4.92 -19.01
C ASP A 219 7.84 -3.89 -19.93
N ASN A 220 8.36 -4.39 -21.07
CA ASN A 220 9.04 -3.57 -22.08
C ASN A 220 8.13 -2.55 -22.75
N ARG A 221 6.80 -2.61 -22.57
CA ARG A 221 5.88 -1.58 -23.09
C ARG A 221 6.01 -0.24 -22.37
N LEU A 222 6.56 -0.24 -21.16
CA LEU A 222 6.94 0.97 -20.43
C LEU A 222 8.25 1.62 -20.96
N VAL A 223 8.89 1.02 -21.99
CA VAL A 223 10.20 1.45 -22.52
C VAL A 223 10.10 2.46 -23.67
N ALA A 224 8.94 2.67 -24.30
CA ALA A 224 8.81 3.57 -25.44
C ALA A 224 8.16 4.93 -25.08
N PRO A 225 8.76 6.07 -25.47
CA PRO A 225 10.07 6.57 -25.09
C PRO A 225 9.91 7.66 -23.99
N LEU A 226 10.28 7.35 -22.75
CA LEU A 226 10.28 8.29 -21.62
C LEU A 226 11.56 9.16 -21.54
N THR A 227 12.36 9.16 -22.61
CA THR A 227 13.57 9.98 -22.70
C THR A 227 13.44 10.95 -23.85
N TYR A 228 13.65 12.23 -23.52
CA TYR A 228 13.75 13.43 -24.38
C TYR A 228 14.62 13.31 -25.65
N LEU A 229 15.21 12.15 -25.95
CA LEU A 229 16.12 11.91 -27.07
C LEU A 229 15.42 11.71 -28.42
N HIS A 230 14.09 11.58 -28.48
CA HIS A 230 13.36 11.26 -29.73
C HIS A 230 12.33 12.31 -30.19
N ARG A 231 12.33 13.52 -29.62
CA ARG A 231 11.67 14.69 -30.24
C ARG A 231 12.72 15.57 -30.91
N ARG A 232 13.09 15.21 -32.15
CA ARG A 232 13.64 16.12 -33.14
C ARG A 232 12.82 16.01 -34.41
#